data_AF-X0ST41-F1
#
_entry.id   AF-X0ST41-F1
#
_cell.length_a   1.000
_cell.length_b   1.000
_cell.length_c   1.000
_cell.angle_alpha   90.00
_cell.angle_beta   90.00
_cell.angle_gamma   90.00
#
_symmetry.space_group_name_H-M   'P 1'
#
loop_
_entity.id
_entity.type
_entity.pdbx_description
1 polymer ?
#
loop_
_entity_poly.entity_id
_entity_poly.type
_entity_poly.pdbx_seq_one_letter_code
_entity_poly.pdbx_strand_id
1 'polypeptide(L)'
;MNLNFLLRILNKYDFVKQTHLYEFIRTIIFPFVLKKISKFFKSKVDDRLIVLGGYGGGAYLGNTKYLFEFLNKNSDYKLVWITKSHEVLNEVRKKGYHAVYSYDLEAIRLLRKAKFIFITHGYVDVLPIEFSSDTSIIFTWHGTPIKIVSRNLSKSYIYSKWADIFHIKLKYDEYVDYLLTPTRDKREHKILSDAFKLSPEKILAVGYPKLDYLFDKGKDFILELKKSYKFSESFDQIILYCPTYRESFILDFPFKPEQLKKLNNFLEQTNSLFLIKAHMLVKN
;
A
#
# COMPACT_ATOMS: atom_id res chain seq x y z
N MET A 1 14.44 -24.56 8.84
CA MET A 1 15.26 -23.44 8.33
C MET A 1 14.45 -22.16 8.48
N ASN A 2 14.87 -21.22 9.32
CA ASN A 2 14.09 -20.02 9.64
C ASN A 2 14.01 -19.12 8.39
N LEU A 3 12.81 -18.93 7.84
CA LEU A 3 12.58 -18.12 6.63
C LEU A 3 13.11 -16.68 6.80
N ASN A 4 13.07 -16.16 8.02
CA ASN A 4 13.63 -14.86 8.38
C ASN A 4 15.16 -14.83 8.29
N PHE A 5 15.85 -15.95 8.49
CA PHE A 5 17.32 -16.01 8.44
C PHE A 5 17.83 -15.86 7.00
N LEU A 6 17.22 -16.56 6.04
CA LEU A 6 17.59 -16.46 4.63
C LEU A 6 17.32 -15.05 4.07
N LEU A 7 16.15 -14.48 4.40
CA LEU A 7 15.79 -13.12 4.00
C LEU A 7 16.69 -12.06 4.63
N ARG A 8 17.10 -12.22 5.89
CA ARG A 8 18.04 -11.32 6.57
C ARG A 8 19.41 -11.31 5.90
N ILE A 9 19.93 -12.47 5.50
CA ILE A 9 21.23 -12.58 4.81
C ILE A 9 21.17 -11.88 3.45
N LEU A 10 20.12 -12.14 2.67
CA LEU A 10 19.94 -11.52 1.36
C LEU A 10 19.72 -9.99 1.45
N ASN A 11 19.11 -9.51 2.55
CA ASN A 11 18.88 -8.08 2.78
C ASN A 11 20.10 -7.32 3.31
N LYS A 12 21.14 -8.02 3.80
CA LYS A 12 22.31 -7.43 4.48
C LYS A 12 23.29 -6.75 3.51
N TYR A 13 23.29 -7.12 2.24
CA TYR A 13 24.24 -6.61 1.25
C TYR A 13 23.50 -5.97 0.07
N ASP A 14 23.51 -4.63 -0.03
CA ASP A 14 22.77 -3.90 -1.07
C ASP A 14 23.19 -4.23 -2.50
N PHE A 15 24.46 -4.61 -2.71
CA PHE A 15 24.96 -5.12 -3.98
C PHE A 15 24.24 -6.41 -4.42
N VAL A 16 23.90 -7.30 -3.49
CA VAL A 16 23.22 -8.57 -3.78
C VAL A 16 21.81 -8.32 -4.31
N LYS A 17 21.14 -7.26 -3.85
CA LYS A 17 19.77 -6.88 -4.27
C LYS A 17 19.68 -6.48 -5.75
N GLN A 18 20.80 -6.18 -6.39
CA GLN A 18 20.85 -5.81 -7.81
C GLN A 18 21.18 -7.01 -8.73
N THR A 19 21.41 -8.20 -8.16
CA THR A 19 21.75 -9.38 -8.96
C THR A 19 20.50 -10.06 -9.53
N HIS A 20 20.62 -10.61 -10.74
CA HIS A 20 19.56 -11.43 -11.35
C HIS A 20 19.18 -12.64 -10.48
N LEU A 21 20.15 -13.20 -9.73
CA LEU A 21 19.94 -14.32 -8.82
C LEU A 21 19.04 -13.92 -7.63
N TYR A 22 19.31 -12.78 -6.99
CA TYR A 22 18.45 -12.29 -5.91
C TYR A 22 17.02 -12.05 -6.40
N GLU A 23 16.86 -11.39 -7.54
CA GLU A 23 15.54 -11.15 -8.12
C GLU A 23 14.82 -12.46 -8.50
N PHE A 24 15.55 -13.48 -8.96
CA PHE A 24 15.00 -14.81 -9.22
C PHE A 24 14.56 -15.51 -7.92
N ILE A 25 15.40 -15.49 -6.89
CA ILE A 25 15.04 -16.07 -5.59
C ILE A 25 13.81 -15.36 -5.03
N ARG A 26 13.79 -14.02 -5.05
CA ARG A 26 12.72 -13.19 -4.50
C ARG A 26 11.39 -13.34 -5.26
N THR A 27 11.45 -13.45 -6.59
CA THR A 27 10.26 -13.43 -7.45
C THR A 27 9.73 -14.83 -7.76
N ILE A 28 10.58 -15.86 -7.73
CA ILE A 28 10.21 -17.22 -8.13
C ILE A 28 10.34 -18.19 -6.96
N ILE A 29 11.55 -18.40 -6.44
CA ILE A 29 11.80 -19.46 -5.45
C ILE A 29 11.03 -19.19 -4.15
N PHE A 30 11.08 -17.96 -3.66
CA PHE A 30 10.46 -17.58 -2.40
C PHE A 30 8.92 -17.71 -2.45
N PRO A 31 8.21 -17.16 -3.46
CA PRO A 31 6.78 -17.40 -3.63
C PRO A 31 6.43 -18.88 -3.82
N PHE A 32 7.25 -19.64 -4.56
CA PHE A 32 7.02 -21.08 -4.76
C PHE A 32 7.08 -21.85 -3.44
N VAL A 33 8.10 -21.60 -2.61
CA VAL A 33 8.23 -22.21 -1.28
C VAL A 33 7.06 -21.82 -0.39
N LEU A 34 6.71 -20.54 -0.35
CA LEU A 34 5.56 -20.07 0.42
C LEU A 34 4.23 -20.69 -0.04
N LYS A 35 4.05 -20.85 -1.36
CA LYS A 35 2.90 -21.56 -1.95
C LYS A 35 2.85 -23.02 -1.48
N LYS A 36 3.99 -23.71 -1.40
CA LYS A 36 4.03 -25.09 -0.88
C LYS A 36 3.70 -25.14 0.61
N ILE A 37 4.23 -24.21 1.40
CA ILE A 37 3.93 -24.11 2.84
C ILE A 37 2.45 -23.78 3.05
N SER A 38 1.87 -22.88 2.27
CA SER A 38 0.48 -22.45 2.45
C SER A 38 -0.53 -23.58 2.23
N LYS A 39 -0.17 -24.62 1.46
CA LYS A 39 -1.02 -25.81 1.25
C LYS A 39 -1.27 -26.62 2.53
N PHE A 40 -0.36 -26.59 3.51
CA PHE A 40 -0.59 -27.24 4.81
C PHE A 40 -1.72 -26.58 5.61
N PHE A 41 -2.05 -25.32 5.28
CA PHE A 41 -3.15 -24.58 5.90
C PHE A 41 -4.42 -24.57 5.02
N LYS A 42 -4.50 -25.45 4.01
CA LYS A 42 -5.70 -25.58 3.18
C LYS A 42 -6.87 -26.01 4.05
N SER A 43 -7.83 -25.11 4.21
CA SER A 43 -9.03 -25.29 5.02
C SER A 43 -10.14 -24.41 4.46
N LYS A 44 -11.38 -24.63 4.91
CA LYS A 44 -12.50 -23.75 4.58
C LYS A 44 -12.18 -22.32 5.02
N VAL A 45 -12.50 -21.35 4.18
CA VAL A 45 -12.38 -19.93 4.54
C VAL A 45 -13.30 -19.61 5.73
N ASP A 46 -12.87 -18.68 6.58
CA ASP A 46 -13.70 -18.09 7.62
C ASP A 46 -14.43 -16.90 7.01
N ASP A 47 -15.75 -17.01 6.84
CA ASP A 47 -16.60 -15.99 6.20
C ASP A 47 -16.57 -14.63 6.90
N ARG A 48 -16.06 -14.58 8.15
CA ARG A 48 -15.92 -13.34 8.92
C ARG A 48 -14.48 -12.85 9.03
N LEU A 49 -13.51 -13.49 8.37
CA LEU A 49 -12.11 -13.07 8.43
C LEU A 49 -11.75 -12.14 7.26
N ILE A 50 -11.28 -10.93 7.61
CA ILE A 50 -10.75 -9.96 6.66
C ILE A 50 -9.29 -9.67 7.00
N VAL A 51 -8.44 -9.77 6.00
CA VAL A 51 -7.01 -9.44 6.11
C VAL A 51 -6.71 -8.21 5.27
N LEU A 52 -5.94 -7.27 5.83
CA LEU A 52 -5.54 -6.06 5.12
C LEU A 52 -4.02 -5.87 5.20
N GLY A 53 -3.45 -5.33 4.13
CA GLY A 53 -2.06 -4.90 4.04
C GLY A 53 -1.93 -3.69 3.14
N GLY A 54 -0.78 -3.02 3.17
CA GLY A 54 -0.57 -1.82 2.36
C GLY A 54 0.90 -1.50 2.12
N TYR A 55 1.16 -0.75 1.06
CA TYR A 55 2.46 -0.12 0.78
C TYR A 55 3.66 -1.09 0.83
N GLY A 56 3.57 -2.20 0.10
CA GLY A 56 4.60 -3.24 0.08
C GLY A 56 4.73 -4.01 1.40
N GLY A 57 3.74 -3.88 2.29
CA GLY A 57 3.73 -4.44 3.64
C GLY A 57 4.55 -3.62 4.62
N GLY A 58 5.01 -2.43 4.23
CA GLY A 58 5.93 -1.61 5.03
C GLY A 58 5.26 -0.46 5.78
N ALA A 59 3.97 -0.18 5.54
CA ALA A 59 3.35 1.02 6.11
C ALA A 59 1.87 0.82 6.45
N TYR A 60 1.43 1.47 7.53
CA TYR A 60 0.02 1.55 7.95
C TYR A 60 -0.58 2.87 7.49
N LEU A 61 -1.00 2.94 6.23
CA LEU A 61 -1.59 4.15 5.64
C LEU A 61 -2.44 3.88 4.38
N GLY A 62 -3.08 4.93 3.86
CA GLY A 62 -3.87 4.87 2.64
C GLY A 62 -5.21 4.15 2.81
N ASN A 63 -5.78 3.68 1.70
CA ASN A 63 -7.14 3.15 1.66
C ASN A 63 -7.35 1.97 2.62
N THR A 64 -6.40 1.04 2.71
CA THR A 64 -6.54 -0.13 3.58
C THR A 64 -6.49 0.23 5.05
N LYS A 65 -5.69 1.23 5.48
CA LYS A 65 -5.72 1.72 6.86
C LYS A 65 -7.10 2.25 7.24
N TYR A 66 -7.63 3.18 6.45
CA TYR A 66 -8.90 3.83 6.80
C TYR A 66 -10.05 2.82 6.79
N LEU A 67 -10.06 1.89 5.84
CA LEU A 67 -11.00 0.79 5.82
C LEU A 67 -10.85 -0.13 7.05
N PHE A 68 -9.61 -0.47 7.44
CA PHE A 68 -9.34 -1.29 8.62
C PHE A 68 -9.87 -0.64 9.90
N GLU A 69 -9.57 0.64 10.12
CA GLU A 69 -10.02 1.37 11.31
C GLU A 69 -11.54 1.53 11.33
N PHE A 70 -12.15 1.77 10.16
CA PHE A 70 -13.61 1.83 10.03
C PHE A 70 -14.27 0.49 10.38
N LEU A 71 -13.79 -0.61 9.80
CA LEU A 71 -14.39 -1.94 10.01
C LEU A 71 -14.21 -2.44 11.44
N ASN A 72 -13.06 -2.18 12.09
CA ASN A 72 -12.88 -2.53 13.50
C ASN A 72 -13.86 -1.82 14.43
N LYS A 73 -14.34 -0.62 14.05
CA LYS A 73 -15.28 0.17 14.86
C LYS A 73 -16.75 -0.12 14.54
N ASN A 74 -17.06 -0.49 13.29
CA ASN A 74 -18.42 -0.50 12.77
C ASN A 74 -18.88 -1.88 12.27
N SER A 75 -18.14 -2.94 12.57
CA SER A 75 -18.50 -4.28 12.13
C SER A 75 -18.01 -5.34 13.10
N ASP A 76 -18.63 -6.52 13.04
CA ASP A 76 -18.25 -7.67 13.84
C ASP A 76 -17.34 -8.65 13.06
N TYR A 77 -16.67 -8.19 12.01
CA TYR A 77 -15.68 -9.01 11.30
C TYR A 77 -14.46 -9.25 12.21
N LYS A 78 -13.69 -10.30 11.91
CA LYS A 78 -12.35 -10.52 12.46
C LYS A 78 -11.36 -9.83 11.54
N LEU A 79 -10.83 -8.69 11.97
CA LEU A 79 -9.90 -7.89 11.17
C LEU A 79 -8.46 -8.19 11.57
N VAL A 80 -7.60 -8.40 10.57
CA VAL A 80 -6.16 -8.63 10.78
C VAL A 80 -5.37 -7.69 9.88
N TRP A 81 -4.48 -6.90 10.47
CA TRP A 81 -3.45 -6.21 9.70
C TRP A 81 -2.21 -7.09 9.53
N ILE A 82 -1.75 -7.29 8.29
CA ILE A 82 -0.51 -8.00 8.01
C ILE A 82 0.57 -7.01 7.57
N THR A 83 1.77 -7.15 8.15
CA THR A 83 2.89 -6.23 7.91
C THR A 83 4.25 -6.94 7.93
N LYS A 84 5.19 -6.44 7.13
CA LYS A 84 6.60 -6.83 7.08
C LYS A 84 7.50 -5.91 7.91
N SER A 85 6.93 -4.88 8.55
CA SER A 85 7.63 -3.98 9.46
C SER A 85 7.23 -4.27 10.91
N HIS A 86 8.23 -4.49 11.77
CA HIS A 86 7.99 -4.64 13.20
C HIS A 86 7.55 -3.32 13.84
N GLU A 87 8.00 -2.19 13.31
CA GLU A 87 7.58 -0.85 13.74
C GLU A 87 6.07 -0.68 13.51
N VAL A 88 5.58 -1.00 12.30
CA VAL A 88 4.15 -0.98 11.97
C VAL A 88 3.37 -2.00 12.80
N LEU A 89 3.92 -3.20 13.02
CA LEU A 89 3.30 -4.22 13.86
C LEU A 89 3.01 -3.68 15.26
N ASN A 90 4.00 -3.03 15.86
CA ASN A 90 3.90 -2.44 17.19
C ASN A 90 2.96 -1.22 17.18
N GLU A 91 3.01 -0.37 16.15
CA GLU A 91 2.10 0.77 15.98
C GLU A 91 0.63 0.32 16.00
N VAL A 92 0.28 -0.68 15.18
CA VAL A 92 -1.09 -1.16 15.04
C VAL A 92 -1.57 -1.85 16.33
N ARG A 93 -0.72 -2.67 16.97
CA ARG A 93 -1.05 -3.32 18.25
C ARG A 93 -1.22 -2.31 19.38
N LYS A 94 -0.41 -1.25 19.43
CA LYS A 94 -0.54 -0.18 20.43
C LYS A 94 -1.86 0.58 20.31
N LYS A 95 -2.46 0.62 19.11
CA LYS A 95 -3.82 1.15 18.88
C LYS A 95 -4.94 0.19 19.33
N GLY A 96 -4.60 -0.99 19.85
CA GLY A 96 -5.57 -2.00 20.29
C GLY A 96 -6.05 -2.93 19.17
N TYR A 97 -5.49 -2.83 17.96
CA TYR A 97 -5.92 -3.65 16.82
C TYR A 97 -5.07 -4.91 16.68
N HIS A 98 -5.67 -5.95 16.10
CA HIS A 98 -4.97 -7.20 15.82
C HIS A 98 -4.08 -7.07 14.58
N ALA A 99 -2.78 -7.35 14.75
CA ALA A 99 -1.80 -7.35 13.67
C ALA A 99 -0.81 -8.51 13.80
N VAL A 100 -0.37 -9.04 12.65
CA VAL A 100 0.52 -10.18 12.53
C VAL A 100 1.68 -9.87 11.57
N TYR A 101 2.87 -10.34 11.92
CA TYR A 101 4.04 -10.20 11.08
C TYR A 101 3.96 -11.16 9.89
N SER A 102 4.19 -10.66 8.68
CA SER A 102 3.90 -11.41 7.44
C SER A 102 4.62 -12.74 7.35
N TYR A 103 5.83 -12.88 7.89
CA TYR A 103 6.63 -14.10 7.77
C TYR A 103 6.38 -15.13 8.88
N ASP A 104 5.45 -14.86 9.79
CA ASP A 104 5.03 -15.84 10.79
C ASP A 104 4.08 -16.87 10.16
N LEU A 105 4.11 -18.12 10.64
CA LEU A 105 3.20 -19.17 10.17
C LEU A 105 1.72 -18.79 10.34
N GLU A 106 1.43 -18.03 11.40
CA GLU A 106 0.08 -17.51 11.66
C GLU A 106 -0.41 -16.60 10.53
N ALA A 107 0.45 -15.74 9.95
CA ALA A 107 0.08 -14.90 8.82
C ALA A 107 -0.30 -15.74 7.59
N ILE A 108 0.47 -16.80 7.30
CA ILE A 108 0.17 -17.72 6.18
C ILE A 108 -1.18 -18.40 6.42
N ARG A 109 -1.43 -18.87 7.66
CA ARG A 109 -2.70 -19.49 8.04
C ARG A 109 -3.88 -18.55 7.89
N LEU A 110 -3.75 -17.30 8.35
CA LEU A 110 -4.80 -16.28 8.26
C LEU A 110 -5.08 -15.90 6.80
N LEU A 111 -4.05 -15.68 5.98
CA LEU A 111 -4.21 -15.41 4.55
C LEU A 111 -4.90 -16.55 3.80
N ARG A 112 -4.63 -17.82 4.17
CA ARG A 112 -5.33 -18.98 3.58
C ARG A 112 -6.79 -19.09 4.00
N LYS A 113 -7.15 -18.59 5.19
CA LYS A 113 -8.51 -18.65 5.73
C LYS A 113 -9.33 -17.39 5.48
N ALA A 114 -8.72 -16.29 5.03
CA ALA A 114 -9.41 -15.02 4.84
C ALA A 114 -10.53 -15.16 3.80
N LYS A 115 -11.70 -14.62 4.11
CA LYS A 115 -12.77 -14.44 3.12
C LYS A 115 -12.47 -13.27 2.21
N PHE A 116 -11.94 -12.18 2.78
CA PHE A 116 -11.59 -10.98 2.05
C PHE A 116 -10.15 -10.56 2.34
N ILE A 117 -9.43 -10.16 1.28
CA ILE A 117 -8.08 -9.60 1.39
C ILE A 117 -8.06 -8.25 0.70
N PHE A 118 -7.71 -7.18 1.44
CA PHE A 118 -7.59 -5.83 0.88
C PHE A 118 -6.12 -5.42 0.76
N ILE A 119 -5.77 -4.91 -0.43
CA ILE A 119 -4.40 -4.52 -0.80
C ILE A 119 -4.39 -3.23 -1.63
N THR A 120 -3.26 -2.54 -1.66
CA THR A 120 -2.99 -1.24 -2.32
C THR A 120 -1.95 -1.29 -3.44
N HIS A 121 -0.94 -2.18 -3.37
CA HIS A 121 0.14 -2.32 -4.37
C HIS A 121 0.36 -3.76 -4.87
N GLY A 122 -0.57 -4.68 -4.60
CA GLY A 122 -0.48 -6.08 -5.03
C GLY A 122 -0.15 -7.05 -3.90
N TYR A 123 0.20 -8.29 -4.24
CA TYR A 123 0.62 -9.31 -3.26
C TYR A 123 1.81 -8.88 -2.39
N VAL A 124 2.60 -7.90 -2.85
CA VAL A 124 3.72 -7.33 -2.09
C VAL A 124 3.26 -6.67 -0.80
N ASP A 125 1.98 -6.30 -0.67
CA ASP A 125 1.42 -5.77 0.56
C ASP A 125 1.27 -6.83 1.66
N VAL A 126 1.19 -8.10 1.27
CA VAL A 126 1.01 -9.25 2.13
C VAL A 126 2.11 -10.29 1.82
N LEU A 127 1.75 -11.56 1.61
CA LEU A 127 2.64 -12.58 1.10
C LEU A 127 2.15 -13.13 -0.25
N PRO A 128 3.08 -13.47 -1.18
CA PRO A 128 2.76 -14.12 -2.44
C PRO A 128 2.50 -15.63 -2.23
N ILE A 129 1.42 -15.95 -1.53
CA ILE A 129 0.97 -17.32 -1.35
C ILE A 129 -0.15 -17.65 -2.35
N GLU A 130 -0.43 -18.94 -2.52
CA GLU A 130 -1.68 -19.36 -3.13
C GLU A 130 -2.82 -19.10 -2.13
N PHE A 131 -3.76 -18.22 -2.48
CA PHE A 131 -4.97 -17.96 -1.69
C PHE A 131 -6.03 -19.04 -1.93
N SER A 132 -7.07 -19.08 -1.11
CA SER A 132 -8.18 -20.01 -1.30
C SER A 132 -9.09 -19.53 -2.43
N SER A 133 -9.75 -20.45 -3.15
CA SER A 133 -10.65 -20.11 -4.27
C SER A 133 -11.84 -19.25 -3.83
N ASP A 134 -12.24 -19.38 -2.58
CA ASP A 134 -13.41 -18.70 -2.01
C ASP A 134 -13.03 -17.35 -1.37
N THR A 135 -11.74 -16.99 -1.41
CA THR A 135 -11.20 -15.70 -0.97
C THR A 135 -11.38 -14.67 -2.08
N SER A 136 -11.95 -13.52 -1.76
CA SER A 136 -11.97 -12.37 -2.68
C SER A 136 -10.83 -11.40 -2.35
N ILE A 137 -10.06 -11.03 -3.37
CA ILE A 137 -8.96 -10.08 -3.27
C ILE A 137 -9.37 -8.76 -3.89
N ILE A 138 -9.43 -7.72 -3.04
CA ILE A 138 -9.88 -6.39 -3.40
C ILE A 138 -8.68 -5.45 -3.43
N PHE A 139 -8.45 -4.89 -4.61
CA PHE A 139 -7.40 -3.93 -4.85
C PHE A 139 -7.92 -2.51 -4.68
N THR A 140 -7.62 -1.89 -3.55
CA THR A 140 -8.09 -0.55 -3.22
C THR A 140 -7.34 0.55 -3.99
N TRP A 141 -6.30 0.18 -4.75
CA TRP A 141 -5.39 1.08 -5.44
C TRP A 141 -4.86 2.21 -4.53
N HIS A 142 -4.25 3.24 -5.11
CA HIS A 142 -3.66 4.35 -4.33
C HIS A 142 -3.96 5.74 -4.90
N GLY A 143 -4.71 5.87 -6.00
CA GLY A 143 -5.16 7.17 -6.49
C GLY A 143 -5.62 7.15 -7.94
N THR A 144 -6.37 8.17 -8.34
CA THR A 144 -6.74 8.37 -9.75
C THR A 144 -5.46 8.51 -10.59
N PRO A 145 -5.30 7.72 -11.66
CA PRO A 145 -4.11 7.76 -12.50
C PRO A 145 -4.06 9.06 -13.32
N ILE A 146 -2.95 9.80 -13.18
CA ILE A 146 -2.60 10.93 -14.06
C ILE A 146 -1.53 10.51 -15.08
N LYS A 147 -0.57 9.69 -14.63
CA LYS A 147 0.45 9.08 -15.50
C LYS A 147 -0.09 7.78 -16.08
N ILE A 148 0.43 7.41 -17.25
CA ILE A 148 0.19 6.08 -17.84
C ILE A 148 0.62 5.02 -16.82
N VAL A 149 -0.32 4.17 -16.41
CA VAL A 149 -0.05 3.02 -15.56
C VAL A 149 0.42 1.89 -16.48
N SER A 150 1.71 1.90 -16.84
CA SER A 150 2.27 0.85 -17.67
C SER A 150 2.67 -0.36 -16.82
N ARG A 151 2.38 -1.56 -17.33
CA ARG A 151 3.09 -2.76 -16.88
C ARG A 151 4.53 -2.60 -17.34
N ASN A 152 5.48 -2.52 -16.41
CA ASN A 152 6.90 -2.69 -16.73
C ASN A 152 7.12 -4.16 -17.18
N LEU A 153 6.75 -4.45 -18.43
CA LEU A 153 6.78 -5.78 -19.04
C LEU A 153 8.21 -6.25 -19.34
N SER A 154 9.14 -5.32 -19.54
CA SER A 154 10.49 -5.59 -20.07
C SER A 154 11.38 -6.39 -19.12
N LYS A 155 11.33 -6.14 -17.81
CA LYS A 155 12.05 -6.96 -16.80
C LYS A 155 11.39 -8.32 -16.57
N SER A 156 10.20 -8.57 -17.12
CA SER A 156 9.35 -9.70 -16.71
C SER A 156 9.49 -10.97 -17.55
N TYR A 157 10.04 -10.96 -18.77
CA TYR A 157 9.91 -12.12 -19.68
C TYR A 157 10.58 -13.41 -19.16
N ILE A 158 11.78 -13.30 -18.59
CA ILE A 158 12.47 -14.47 -18.02
C ILE A 158 11.70 -14.96 -16.79
N TYR A 159 11.32 -14.06 -15.89
CA TYR A 159 10.57 -14.41 -14.68
C TYR A 159 9.16 -14.91 -14.99
N SER A 160 8.52 -14.46 -16.07
CA SER A 160 7.18 -14.92 -16.45
C SER A 160 7.19 -16.37 -16.89
N LYS A 161 8.19 -16.80 -17.70
CA LYS A 161 8.31 -18.21 -18.08
C LYS A 161 8.48 -19.11 -16.85
N TRP A 162 9.33 -18.71 -15.91
CA TRP A 162 9.51 -19.47 -14.67
C TRP A 162 8.27 -19.42 -13.77
N ALA A 163 7.59 -18.28 -13.70
CA ALA A 163 6.35 -18.16 -12.96
C ALA A 163 5.27 -19.08 -13.54
N ASP A 164 5.18 -19.20 -14.86
CA ASP A 164 4.27 -20.14 -15.52
C ASP A 164 4.62 -21.59 -15.17
N ILE A 165 5.91 -21.96 -15.25
CA ILE A 165 6.41 -23.31 -14.88
C ILE A 165 6.07 -23.66 -13.41
N PHE A 166 6.25 -22.71 -12.49
CA PHE A 166 5.99 -22.91 -11.06
C PHE A 166 4.54 -22.57 -10.65
N HIS A 167 3.71 -22.19 -11.61
CA HIS A 167 2.34 -21.71 -11.42
C HIS A 167 2.23 -20.60 -10.36
N ILE A 168 3.13 -19.62 -10.40
CA ILE A 168 3.16 -18.46 -9.52
C ILE A 168 2.38 -17.33 -10.19
N LYS A 169 1.36 -16.82 -9.51
CA LYS A 169 0.59 -15.67 -9.98
C LYS A 169 1.37 -14.39 -9.73
N LEU A 170 1.81 -13.72 -10.80
CA LEU A 170 2.58 -12.49 -10.73
C LEU A 170 1.80 -11.28 -11.24
N LYS A 171 0.77 -11.50 -12.07
CA LYS A 171 -0.01 -10.44 -12.71
C LYS A 171 -1.30 -10.20 -11.94
N TYR A 172 -1.72 -8.94 -11.85
CA TYR A 172 -2.93 -8.55 -11.11
C TYR A 172 -4.18 -9.31 -11.56
N ASP A 173 -4.37 -9.48 -12.87
CA ASP A 173 -5.48 -10.23 -13.47
C ASP A 173 -5.54 -11.71 -13.07
N GLU A 174 -4.43 -12.28 -12.59
CA GLU A 174 -4.38 -13.67 -12.15
C GLU A 174 -4.95 -13.86 -10.73
N TYR A 175 -5.01 -12.80 -9.91
CA TYR A 175 -5.36 -12.91 -8.49
C TYR A 175 -6.26 -11.81 -7.92
N VAL A 176 -6.44 -10.68 -8.60
CA VAL A 176 -7.33 -9.60 -8.14
C VAL A 176 -8.73 -9.86 -8.67
N ASP A 177 -9.72 -9.85 -7.77
CA ASP A 177 -11.12 -10.04 -8.10
C ASP A 177 -11.83 -8.73 -8.37
N TYR A 178 -11.51 -7.69 -7.58
CA TYR A 178 -12.11 -6.36 -7.68
C TYR A 178 -11.09 -5.25 -7.52
N LEU A 179 -11.34 -4.11 -8.16
CA LEU A 179 -10.52 -2.90 -8.04
C LEU A 179 -11.41 -1.71 -7.68
N LEU A 180 -11.01 -0.91 -6.70
CA LEU A 180 -11.77 0.28 -6.29
C LEU A 180 -11.35 1.53 -7.07
N THR A 181 -12.33 2.38 -7.39
CA THR A 181 -12.14 3.71 -7.97
C THR A 181 -13.05 4.73 -7.27
N PRO A 182 -12.63 6.00 -7.13
CA PRO A 182 -13.42 7.01 -6.45
C PRO A 182 -14.50 7.62 -7.34
N THR A 183 -14.56 7.25 -8.62
CA THR A 183 -15.43 7.89 -9.61
C THR A 183 -16.21 6.88 -10.44
N ARG A 184 -17.37 7.32 -10.94
CA ARG A 184 -18.16 6.61 -11.95
C ARG A 184 -17.77 6.99 -13.39
N ASP A 185 -16.75 7.84 -13.56
CA ASP A 185 -16.27 8.25 -14.88
C ASP A 185 -15.72 7.04 -15.66
N LYS A 186 -16.36 6.75 -16.78
CA LYS A 186 -16.01 5.63 -17.67
C LYS A 186 -14.57 5.71 -18.19
N ARG A 187 -13.97 6.90 -18.27
CA ARG A 187 -12.58 7.09 -18.70
C ARG A 187 -11.62 6.49 -17.69
N GLU A 188 -11.81 6.76 -16.40
CA GLU A 188 -10.97 6.17 -15.35
C GLU A 188 -11.17 4.65 -15.29
N HIS A 189 -12.43 4.18 -15.40
CA HIS A 189 -12.74 2.75 -15.44
C HIS A 189 -12.00 2.05 -16.58
N LYS A 190 -12.00 2.63 -17.78
CA LYS A 190 -11.28 2.09 -18.93
C LYS A 190 -9.77 2.06 -18.69
N ILE A 191 -9.19 3.15 -18.18
CA ILE A 191 -7.75 3.21 -17.87
C ILE A 191 -7.35 2.12 -16.87
N LEU A 192 -8.13 1.92 -15.81
CA LEU A 192 -7.86 0.91 -14.79
C LEU A 192 -8.07 -0.51 -15.33
N SER A 193 -9.16 -0.72 -16.08
CA SER A 193 -9.45 -1.99 -16.74
C SER A 193 -8.31 -2.41 -17.68
N ASP A 194 -7.84 -1.49 -18.54
CA ASP A 194 -6.72 -1.74 -19.46
C ASP A 194 -5.39 -1.97 -18.70
N ALA A 195 -5.08 -1.13 -17.71
CA ALA A 195 -3.82 -1.20 -16.97
C ALA A 195 -3.67 -2.49 -16.15
N PHE A 196 -4.75 -2.93 -15.51
CA PHE A 196 -4.77 -4.10 -14.63
C PHE A 196 -5.32 -5.36 -15.28
N LYS A 197 -5.76 -5.28 -16.55
CA LYS A 197 -6.40 -6.38 -17.30
C LYS A 197 -7.59 -6.99 -16.56
N LEU A 198 -8.36 -6.13 -15.89
CA LEU A 198 -9.58 -6.50 -15.21
C LEU A 198 -10.76 -6.13 -16.09
N SER A 199 -11.77 -6.99 -16.17
CA SER A 199 -13.00 -6.66 -16.88
C SER A 199 -13.72 -5.48 -16.20
N PRO A 200 -14.46 -4.64 -16.95
CA PRO A 200 -15.09 -3.42 -16.42
C PRO A 200 -16.00 -3.66 -15.20
N GLU A 201 -16.70 -4.79 -15.15
CA GLU A 201 -17.56 -5.18 -14.04
C GLU A 201 -16.82 -5.46 -12.73
N LYS A 202 -15.50 -5.68 -12.79
CA LYS A 202 -14.63 -5.82 -11.62
C LYS A 202 -14.15 -4.46 -11.07
N ILE A 203 -14.42 -3.37 -11.77
CA ILE A 203 -14.06 -2.01 -11.34
C ILE A 203 -15.21 -1.40 -10.54
N LEU A 204 -15.02 -1.24 -9.24
CA LEU A 204 -16.03 -0.81 -8.29
C LEU A 204 -15.91 0.69 -7.97
N ALA A 205 -16.91 1.46 -8.39
CA ALA A 205 -17.00 2.90 -8.12
C ALA A 205 -17.64 3.18 -6.75
N VAL A 206 -16.87 2.93 -5.68
CA VAL A 206 -17.35 3.01 -4.29
C VAL A 206 -16.67 4.11 -3.47
N GLY A 207 -15.77 4.89 -4.07
CA GLY A 207 -14.95 5.82 -3.30
C GLY A 207 -13.62 5.22 -2.87
N TYR A 208 -12.76 6.08 -2.34
CA TYR A 208 -11.54 5.65 -1.65
C TYR A 208 -11.71 5.88 -0.16
N PRO A 209 -11.57 4.85 0.71
CA PRO A 209 -11.75 5.00 2.15
C PRO A 209 -10.89 6.10 2.78
N LYS A 210 -9.71 6.38 2.19
CA LYS A 210 -8.85 7.48 2.66
C LYS A 210 -9.39 8.87 2.35
N LEU A 211 -10.47 9.01 1.59
CA LEU A 211 -11.07 10.31 1.25
C LEU A 211 -12.29 10.62 2.13
N ASP A 212 -12.80 9.65 2.89
CA ASP A 212 -14.02 9.83 3.69
C ASP A 212 -13.88 10.99 4.70
N TYR A 213 -12.67 11.18 5.28
CA TYR A 213 -12.40 12.28 6.19
C TYR A 213 -12.49 13.68 5.54
N LEU A 214 -12.54 13.78 4.20
CA LEU A 214 -12.74 15.05 3.50
C LEU A 214 -14.19 15.52 3.53
N PHE A 215 -15.15 14.61 3.74
CA PHE A 215 -16.58 14.89 3.72
C PHE A 215 -17.18 15.03 5.13
N ASP A 216 -16.58 14.38 6.12
CA ASP A 216 -17.19 14.18 7.45
C ASP A 216 -16.34 14.75 8.60
N LYS A 217 -16.05 16.07 8.60
CA LYS A 217 -15.29 16.69 9.71
C LYS A 217 -15.80 18.06 10.13
N GLY A 218 -16.09 18.18 11.42
CA GLY A 218 -16.28 19.43 12.14
C GLY A 218 -14.95 20.07 12.60
N LYS A 219 -15.04 21.26 13.19
CA LYS A 219 -13.89 22.08 13.61
C LYS A 219 -12.88 21.35 14.51
N ASP A 220 -13.31 20.38 15.30
CA ASP A 220 -12.48 19.67 16.28
C ASP A 220 -11.36 18.85 15.65
N PHE A 221 -11.61 18.19 14.52
CA PHE A 221 -10.58 17.42 13.83
C PHE A 221 -9.47 18.31 13.26
N ILE A 222 -9.84 19.50 12.76
CA ILE A 222 -8.87 20.49 12.29
C ILE A 222 -8.02 20.97 13.46
N LEU A 223 -8.63 21.20 14.63
CA LEU A 223 -7.91 21.59 15.85
C LEU A 223 -6.94 20.50 16.32
N GLU A 224 -7.36 19.23 16.31
CA GLU A 224 -6.48 18.09 16.62
C GLU A 224 -5.31 17.97 15.64
N LEU A 225 -5.56 18.14 14.33
CA LEU A 225 -4.50 18.17 13.33
C LEU A 225 -3.50 19.30 13.59
N LYS A 226 -3.97 20.53 13.82
CA LYS A 226 -3.09 21.67 14.12
C LYS A 226 -2.22 21.41 15.36
N LYS A 227 -2.81 20.82 16.41
CA LYS A 227 -2.06 20.39 17.61
C LYS A 227 -1.00 19.33 17.28
N SER A 228 -1.34 18.32 16.48
CA SER A 228 -0.41 17.23 16.12
C SER A 228 0.81 17.72 15.33
N TYR A 229 0.61 18.74 14.47
CA TYR A 229 1.69 19.38 13.72
C TYR A 229 2.39 20.51 14.49
N LYS A 230 2.00 20.76 15.75
CA LYS A 230 2.57 21.82 16.60
C LYS A 230 2.47 23.22 15.99
N PHE A 231 1.44 23.49 15.18
CA PHE A 231 1.14 24.84 14.72
C PHE A 231 0.25 25.51 15.78
N SER A 232 0.83 26.36 16.62
CA SER A 232 0.12 27.14 17.64
C SER A 232 -0.50 28.42 17.11
N GLU A 233 -0.01 28.92 15.98
CA GLU A 233 -0.41 30.20 15.39
C GLU A 233 -1.65 30.08 14.51
N SER A 234 -2.50 31.10 14.58
CA SER A 234 -3.62 31.28 13.67
C SER A 234 -3.12 31.96 12.39
N PHE A 235 -2.95 31.17 11.33
CA PHE A 235 -2.68 31.68 9.99
C PHE A 235 -3.99 32.00 9.27
N ASP A 236 -4.00 33.12 8.55
CA ASP A 236 -5.14 33.54 7.71
C ASP A 236 -5.27 32.62 6.49
N GLN A 237 -4.14 32.11 5.97
CA GLN A 237 -4.12 31.18 4.85
C GLN A 237 -3.09 30.07 5.07
N ILE A 238 -3.43 28.85 4.65
CA ILE A 238 -2.52 27.69 4.63
C ILE A 238 -2.41 27.20 3.19
N ILE A 239 -1.19 27.17 2.67
CA ILE A 239 -0.84 26.73 1.31
C ILE A 239 -0.11 25.39 1.43
N LEU A 240 -0.53 24.38 0.68
CA LEU A 240 0.12 23.07 0.65
C LEU A 240 0.74 22.80 -0.72
N TYR A 241 2.06 22.63 -0.74
CA TYR A 241 2.83 22.22 -1.92
C TYR A 241 3.20 20.74 -1.85
N CYS A 242 2.71 19.96 -2.82
CA CYS A 242 2.92 18.51 -2.93
C CYS A 242 3.67 18.15 -4.22
N PRO A 243 5.00 18.37 -4.31
CA PRO A 243 5.76 18.01 -5.51
C PRO A 243 5.76 16.49 -5.73
N THR A 244 5.67 16.06 -7.00
CA THR A 244 5.83 14.65 -7.35
C THR A 244 7.29 14.21 -7.26
N TYR A 245 7.54 12.96 -6.87
CA TYR A 245 8.87 12.36 -6.88
C TYR A 245 9.54 12.44 -8.27
N ARG A 246 10.86 12.70 -8.25
CA ARG A 246 11.78 12.63 -9.39
C ARG A 246 12.90 11.65 -9.03
N GLU A 247 13.40 10.90 -10.01
CA GLU A 247 14.40 9.84 -9.81
C GLU A 247 15.75 10.34 -9.26
N SER A 248 15.96 11.66 -9.19
CA SER A 248 17.14 12.29 -8.61
C SER A 248 17.26 12.14 -7.09
N PHE A 249 16.26 11.60 -6.38
CA PHE A 249 16.19 11.48 -4.91
C PHE A 249 16.33 12.80 -4.12
N ILE A 250 16.43 13.93 -4.82
CA ILE A 250 16.56 15.28 -4.28
C ILE A 250 15.22 15.98 -4.45
N LEU A 251 14.82 16.78 -3.46
CA LEU A 251 13.69 17.68 -3.62
C LEU A 251 14.08 18.72 -4.67
N ASP A 252 13.58 18.57 -5.89
CA ASP A 252 13.69 19.62 -6.90
C ASP A 252 12.71 20.74 -6.53
N PHE A 253 13.14 21.56 -5.58
CA PHE A 253 12.35 22.67 -5.08
C PHE A 253 12.46 23.82 -6.09
N PRO A 254 11.35 24.35 -6.59
CA PRO A 254 11.37 25.27 -7.73
C PRO A 254 11.92 26.66 -7.38
N PHE A 255 12.32 26.89 -6.12
CA PHE A 255 12.78 28.18 -5.62
C PHE A 255 14.24 28.13 -5.19
N LYS A 256 15.03 29.09 -5.68
CA LYS A 256 16.37 29.39 -5.19
C LYS A 256 16.32 29.97 -3.77
N PRO A 257 17.41 29.92 -2.98
CA PRO A 257 17.44 30.47 -1.62
C PRO A 257 16.97 31.93 -1.50
N GLU A 258 17.28 32.79 -2.48
CA GLU A 258 16.80 34.18 -2.48
C GLU A 258 15.29 34.30 -2.71
N GLN A 259 14.72 33.41 -3.53
CA GLN A 259 13.27 33.36 -3.76
C GLN A 259 12.55 32.81 -2.54
N LEU A 260 13.15 31.86 -1.82
CA LEU A 260 12.66 31.37 -0.54
C LEU A 260 12.60 32.49 0.51
N LYS A 261 13.62 33.35 0.59
CA LYS A 261 13.59 34.53 1.48
C LYS A 261 12.47 35.49 1.10
N LYS A 262 12.31 35.80 -0.19
CA LYS A 262 11.21 36.65 -0.68
C LYS A 262 9.84 36.05 -0.38
N LEU A 263 9.68 34.75 -0.58
CA LEU A 263 8.46 34.01 -0.27
C LEU A 263 8.17 34.07 1.24
N ASN A 264 9.16 33.82 2.09
CA ASN A 264 9.00 33.87 3.54
C ASN A 264 8.55 35.26 4.01
N ASN A 265 9.18 36.33 3.52
CA ASN A 265 8.78 37.70 3.85
C ASN A 265 7.34 38.00 3.41
N PHE A 266 6.94 37.53 2.23
CA PHE A 266 5.56 37.69 1.76
C PHE A 266 4.56 36.91 2.62
N LEU A 267 4.91 35.69 3.02
CA LEU A 267 4.07 34.84 3.89
C LEU A 267 3.92 35.44 5.29
N GLU A 268 4.97 36.04 5.85
CA GLU A 268 4.92 36.76 7.13
C GLU A 268 4.01 37.99 7.04
N GLN A 269 4.14 38.80 5.98
CA GLN A 269 3.30 39.98 5.74
C GLN A 269 1.81 39.65 5.58
N THR A 270 1.51 38.45 5.06
CA THR A 270 0.16 37.97 4.79
C THR A 270 -0.33 36.95 5.82
N ASN A 271 0.39 36.78 6.92
CA ASN A 271 0.09 35.81 7.98
C ASN A 271 -0.30 34.42 7.42
N SER A 272 0.52 33.92 6.51
CA SER A 272 0.26 32.70 5.73
C SER A 272 1.29 31.62 6.03
N LEU A 273 0.85 30.35 6.03
CA LEU A 273 1.70 29.19 6.22
C LEU A 273 1.89 28.42 4.91
N PHE A 274 3.14 28.14 4.53
CA PHE A 274 3.46 27.33 3.36
C PHE A 274 4.03 25.97 3.77
N LEU A 275 3.23 24.91 3.57
CA LEU A 275 3.57 23.54 3.90
C LEU A 275 4.15 22.83 2.68
N ILE A 276 5.26 22.13 2.88
CA ILE A 276 5.90 21.31 1.83
C ILE A 276 5.77 19.84 2.22
N LYS A 277 5.11 19.06 1.35
CA LYS A 277 5.02 17.61 1.49
C LYS A 277 5.91 16.93 0.45
N ALA A 278 7.16 16.68 0.84
CA ALA A 278 8.10 15.92 0.02
C ALA A 278 7.73 14.42 -0.05
N HIS A 279 8.26 13.72 -1.05
CA HIS A 279 8.12 12.27 -1.14
C HIS A 279 8.96 11.57 -0.06
N MET A 280 8.49 10.45 0.48
CA MET A 280 9.17 9.71 1.57
C MET A 280 10.57 9.19 1.24
N LEU A 281 10.94 9.16 -0.04
CA LEU A 281 12.28 8.75 -0.51
C LEU A 281 13.23 9.93 -0.71
N VAL A 282 12.72 11.16 -0.65
CA VAL A 282 13.56 12.35 -0.72
C VAL A 282 14.24 12.50 0.63
N LYS A 283 15.57 12.60 0.62
CA LYS A 283 16.33 12.88 1.84
C LYS A 283 16.11 14.33 2.22
N ASN A 284 15.74 14.57 3.48
CA ASN A 284 15.70 15.90 4.08
C ASN A 284 17.10 16.47 4.22
#